data_AF-A0A1J5PLJ2-F1
#
_entry.id   AF-A0A1J5PLJ2-F1
#
_cell.length_a   1.000
_cell.length_b   1.000
_cell.length_c   1.000
_cell.angle_alpha   90.00
_cell.angle_beta   90.00
_cell.angle_gamma   90.00
#
_symmetry.space_group_name_H-M   'P 1'
#
loop_
_entity.id
_entity.type
_entity.pdbx_description
1 polymer ?
#
loop_
_entity_poly.entity_id
_entity_poly.type
_entity_poly.pdbx_seq_one_letter_code
_entity_poly.pdbx_strand_id
1 'polypeptide(L)' 'MLERRLDPAMSEVFPWQEIPAAHMKMRRNQHKPGNMAVLVQSPRTGLRTFEDALEASVGR' A
#
# COMPACT_ATOMS: atom_id res chain seq x y z
N MET A 1 8.24 -13.74 0.08
CA MET A 1 9.61 -13.18 -0.15
C MET A 1 10.58 -13.49 1.00
N LEU A 2 10.47 -14.63 1.68
CA LEU A 2 11.39 -14.95 2.79
C LEU A 2 12.82 -15.18 2.30
N GLU A 3 12.95 -15.83 1.15
CA GLU A 3 14.24 -16.08 0.49
C GLU A 3 14.76 -14.88 -0.34
N ARG A 4 13.98 -13.77 -0.44
CA ARG A 4 14.35 -12.54 -1.18
C ARG A 4 14.84 -12.74 -2.62
N ARG A 5 14.38 -13.79 -3.29
CA ARG A 5 14.75 -14.10 -4.69
C ARG A 5 14.01 -13.27 -5.74
N LEU A 6 12.96 -12.57 -5.33
CA LEU A 6 12.12 -11.74 -6.18
C LEU A 6 11.90 -10.39 -5.49
N ASP A 7 11.64 -9.34 -6.26
CA ASP A 7 11.23 -8.03 -5.75
C ASP A 7 9.71 -7.84 -5.97
N PRO A 8 8.96 -7.27 -5.01
CA PRO A 8 7.52 -7.04 -5.17
C PRO A 8 7.15 -5.99 -6.24
N ALA A 9 8.11 -5.18 -6.71
CA ALA A 9 7.94 -4.14 -7.71
C ALA A 9 6.76 -3.19 -7.41
N MET A 10 6.60 -2.79 -6.14
CA MET A 10 5.51 -1.92 -5.71
C MET A 10 5.74 -0.48 -6.20
N SER A 11 4.78 0.07 -6.95
CA SER A 11 4.92 1.36 -7.61
C SER A 11 4.31 2.52 -6.81
N GLU A 12 3.08 2.36 -6.32
CA GLU A 12 2.32 3.40 -5.63
C GLU A 12 1.42 2.78 -4.53
N VAL A 13 1.22 3.50 -3.42
CA VAL A 13 0.33 3.07 -2.32
C VAL A 13 -0.70 4.15 -2.05
N PHE A 14 -1.97 3.76 -1.92
CA PHE A 14 -3.10 4.66 -1.72
C PHE A 14 -3.71 4.51 -0.32
N PRO A 15 -4.32 5.57 0.25
CA PRO A 15 -5.14 5.46 1.45
C PRO A 15 -6.49 4.77 1.15
N TRP A 16 -7.16 4.30 2.20
CA TRP A 16 -8.45 3.60 2.10
C TRP A 16 -9.51 4.38 1.31
N GLN A 17 -9.58 5.71 1.51
CA GLN A 17 -10.59 6.55 0.86
C GLN A 17 -10.37 6.68 -0.66
N GLU A 18 -9.17 6.37 -1.16
CA GLU A 18 -8.80 6.54 -2.57
C GLU A 18 -8.88 5.25 -3.40
N ILE A 19 -9.37 4.14 -2.82
CA ILE A 19 -9.55 2.87 -3.55
C ILE A 19 -10.26 3.08 -4.90
N PRO A 20 -11.40 3.81 -4.99
CA PRO A 20 -12.08 4.00 -6.28
C PRO A 20 -11.22 4.77 -7.29
N ALA A 21 -10.49 5.80 -6.83
CA ALA A 21 -9.62 6.61 -7.68
C ALA A 21 -8.44 5.80 -8.22
N ALA A 22 -7.81 4.98 -7.37
CA ALA A 22 -6.73 4.08 -7.77
C ALA A 22 -7.18 3.11 -8.89
N HIS A 23 -8.38 2.53 -8.77
CA HIS A 23 -8.95 1.67 -9.81
C HIS A 23 -9.22 2.43 -11.12
N MET A 24 -9.71 3.66 -11.05
CA MET A 24 -9.91 4.49 -12.25
C MET A 24 -8.60 4.85 -12.94
N LYS A 25 -7.52 5.05 -12.18
CA LYS A 25 -6.16 5.25 -12.71
C LYS A 25 -5.64 4.02 -13.45
N MET A 26 -5.87 2.81 -12.89
CA MET A 26 -5.55 1.54 -13.58
C MET A 26 -6.34 1.40 -14.87
N ARG A 27 -7.66 1.56 -14.81
CA ARG A 27 -8.57 1.42 -15.96
C ARG A 27 -8.16 2.30 -17.15
N ARG A 28 -7.57 3.47 -16.87
CA ARG A 28 -7.10 4.42 -17.89
C ARG A 28 -5.63 4.22 -18.29
N ASN A 29 -4.94 3.21 -17.75
CA ASN A 29 -3.50 2.98 -17.93
C ASN A 29 -2.62 4.18 -17.55
N GLN A 30 -3.00 4.91 -16.49
CA GLN A 30 -2.28 6.09 -16.01
C GLN A 30 -1.41 5.81 -14.77
N HIS A 31 -1.30 4.55 -14.36
CA HIS A 31 -0.50 4.12 -13.21
C HIS A 31 0.98 3.99 -13.59
N LYS A 32 1.88 4.16 -12.62
CA LYS A 32 3.31 3.93 -12.85
C LYS A 32 3.56 2.42 -13.06
N PRO A 33 4.59 2.04 -13.84
CA PRO A 33 4.99 0.63 -13.96
C PRO A 33 5.21 -0.01 -12.60
N GLY A 34 4.66 -1.21 -12.40
CA GLY A 34 4.71 -1.96 -11.15
C GLY A 34 3.34 -2.14 -10.49
N ASN A 35 3.34 -2.69 -9.29
CA ASN A 35 2.14 -3.08 -8.57
C ASN A 35 1.66 -1.95 -7.65
N MET A 36 0.41 -1.53 -7.79
CA MET A 36 -0.22 -0.60 -6.84
C MET A 36 -0.79 -1.35 -5.64
N ALA A 37 -0.81 -0.70 -4.48
CA ALA A 37 -1.35 -1.25 -3.23
C ALA A 37 -2.24 -0.23 -2.52
N VAL A 38 -3.02 -0.69 -1.54
CA VAL A 38 -3.89 0.16 -0.73
C VAL A 38 -3.77 -0.18 0.75
N LEU A 39 -3.84 0.84 1.61
CA LEU A 39 -3.94 0.69 3.05
C LEU A 39 -5.37 0.31 3.46
N VAL A 40 -5.49 -0.68 4.35
CA VAL A 40 -6.78 -1.10 4.95
C VAL A 40 -6.81 -0.71 6.42
N GLN A 41 -6.19 -1.52 7.29
CA GLN A 41 -6.07 -1.23 8.73
C GLN A 41 -4.72 -0.63 9.11
N SER A 42 -3.72 -0.66 8.22
CA SER A 42 -2.43 0.00 8.46
C SER A 42 -2.60 1.52 8.44
N PRO A 43 -2.29 2.26 9.53
CA PRO A 43 -2.50 3.70 9.59
C PRO A 43 -1.70 4.51 8.56
N ARG A 44 -0.54 4.00 8.16
CA ARG A 44 0.39 4.60 7.18
C ARG A 44 1.22 3.53 6.47
N THR A 45 2.01 3.95 5.50
CA THR A 45 2.95 3.07 4.77
C THR A 45 4.18 2.70 5.62
N GLY A 46 4.85 1.62 5.24
CA GLY A 46 6.16 1.22 5.81
C GLY A 46 6.11 0.40 7.09
N LEU A 47 4.93 0.10 7.63
CA LEU A 47 4.74 -0.74 8.82
C LEU A 47 4.88 -2.22 8.45
N ARG A 48 5.57 -3.00 9.28
CA ARG A 48 5.92 -4.39 8.96
C ARG A 48 5.39 -5.41 9.95
N THR A 49 5.03 -4.97 11.15
CA THR A 49 4.48 -5.81 12.21
C THR A 49 3.11 -5.32 12.65
N PHE A 50 2.42 -6.14 13.44
CA PHE A 50 1.16 -5.72 14.05
C PHE A 50 1.40 -4.65 15.12
N GLU A 51 2.48 -4.79 15.89
CA GLU A 51 2.89 -3.85 16.94
C GLU A 51 3.18 -2.46 16.35
N ASP A 52 3.89 -2.38 15.22
CA ASP A 52 4.14 -1.13 14.49
C ASP A 52 2.82 -0.43 14.12
N ALA A 53 1.83 -1.20 13.66
CA ALA A 53 0.52 -0.70 13.27
C ALA A 53 -0.30 -0.22 14.47
N LEU A 54 -0.24 -0.96 15.57
CA LEU A 54 -0.93 -0.61 16.80
C LEU A 54 -0.33 0.66 17.41
N GLU A 55 1.00 0.75 17.57
CA GLU A 55 1.68 1.93 18.08
C GLU A 55 1.37 3.16 17.21
N ALA A 56 1.45 3.02 15.88
CA ALA A 56 1.12 4.10 14.95
C ALA A 56 -0.37 4.49 14.95
N SER A 57 -1.26 3.67 15.50
CA SER A 57 -2.68 3.99 15.65
C SER A 57 -2.99 4.77 16.93
N VAL A 58 -2.14 4.66 17.96
CA VAL A 58 -2.34 5.35 19.23
C VAL A 58 -1.99 6.83 19.06
N GLY A 59 -3.00 7.69 19.15
CA GLY A 59 -2.86 9.14 18.95
C GLY A 59 -3.44 9.68 17.63
N ARG A 60 -4.10 8.82 16.85
CA ARG A 60 -4.93 9.22 15.71
C ARG A 60 -6.37 9.53 16.12
#